data_AF-A0A914F0P5-F1
#
_entry.id   AF-A0A914F0P5-F1
#
_cell.length_a   1.000
_cell.length_b   1.000
_cell.length_c   1.000
_cell.angle_alpha   90.00
_cell.angle_beta   90.00
_cell.angle_gamma   90.00
#
_symmetry.space_group_name_H-M   'P 1'
#
loop_
_entity.id
_entity.type
_entity.pdbx_description
1 polymer ?
#
loop_
_entity_poly.entity_id
_entity_poly.type
_entity_poly.pdbx_seq_one_letter_code
_entity_poly.pdbx_strand_id
1 'polypeptide(L)'
;MITCPIVGFWTNITLLRSYAATASTGSDRSKAIAFVTGGMAMGTITGPALQLIFVPLGPKGFHLYGDLNFSIYTAPAAAACIIDIIGALLVHFFFVENMIGVSFTPTNKEEATTPTLPPYDKVAVAICYFTRFCQLLVITNFEAIGTPLAMTMFAWNAPQVVRYGAIANFCASILAFGIYAVYIKFNLGRIISSRKITMFSLFGLLILFLTTYSWPFLPGHLEVYNENGLLK
;
A
#
# COMPACT_ATOMS: atom_id res chain seq x y z
N MET A 1 23.51 -2.84 3.40
CA MET A 1 23.00 -1.50 3.79
C MET A 1 22.84 -0.54 2.60
N ILE A 2 23.64 -0.67 1.53
CA ILE A 2 23.56 0.18 0.32
C ILE A 2 22.41 -0.22 -0.64
N THR A 3 21.87 -1.43 -0.52
CA THR A 3 20.77 -1.94 -1.36
C THR A 3 19.40 -1.34 -1.05
N CYS A 4 19.16 -0.92 0.20
CA CYS A 4 17.87 -0.39 0.63
C CYS A 4 17.46 0.95 -0.05
N PRO A 5 18.34 1.95 -0.21
CA PRO A 5 17.99 3.19 -0.92
C PRO A 5 17.74 2.96 -2.42
N ILE A 6 18.40 1.96 -3.02
CA ILE A 6 18.19 1.60 -4.43
C ILE A 6 16.77 1.07 -4.61
N VAL A 7 16.27 0.21 -3.73
CA VAL A 7 14.89 -0.33 -3.76
C VAL A 7 13.84 0.79 -3.71
N GLY A 8 14.08 1.85 -2.92
CA GLY A 8 13.17 3.00 -2.84
C GLY A 8 12.99 3.75 -4.17
N PHE A 9 14.05 3.84 -4.98
CA PHE A 9 14.02 4.55 -6.27
C PHE A 9 13.14 3.85 -7.34
N TRP A 10 12.85 2.56 -7.19
CA TRP A 10 12.01 1.81 -8.14
C TRP A 10 10.50 2.04 -7.94
N THR A 11 10.08 2.74 -6.88
CA THR A 11 8.65 2.97 -6.62
C THR A 11 8.05 4.04 -7.54
N ASN A 12 7.71 3.62 -8.76
CA ASN A 12 7.09 4.44 -9.80
C ASN A 12 5.58 4.69 -9.58
N ILE A 13 5.18 4.89 -8.31
CA ILE A 13 3.79 5.08 -7.89
C ILE A 13 3.18 6.33 -8.53
N THR A 14 3.97 7.40 -8.62
CA THR A 14 3.53 8.69 -9.16
C THR A 14 3.28 8.61 -10.66
N LEU A 15 4.14 7.89 -11.40
CA LEU A 15 4.03 7.74 -12.85
C LEU A 15 2.77 6.99 -13.27
N LEU A 16 2.46 5.88 -12.60
CA LEU A 16 1.26 5.09 -12.92
C LEU A 16 -0.02 5.89 -12.61
N ARG A 17 -0.02 6.66 -11.51
CA ARG A 17 -1.16 7.53 -11.17
C ARG A 17 -1.31 8.70 -12.12
N SER A 18 -0.21 9.34 -12.55
CA SER A 18 -0.26 10.43 -13.52
C SER A 18 -0.70 9.93 -14.89
N TYR A 19 -0.18 8.79 -15.33
CA TYR A 19 -0.60 8.15 -16.58
C TYR A 19 -2.08 7.76 -16.55
N ALA A 20 -2.54 7.12 -15.47
CA ALA A 20 -3.96 6.79 -15.32
C ALA A 20 -4.86 8.04 -15.33
N ALA A 21 -4.37 9.18 -14.83
CA ALA A 21 -5.10 10.45 -14.86
C ALA A 21 -5.15 11.08 -16.26
N THR A 22 -4.09 10.97 -17.06
CA THR A 22 -4.02 11.52 -18.43
C THR A 22 -4.69 10.62 -19.46
N ALA A 23 -4.70 9.31 -19.26
CA ALA A 23 -5.34 8.33 -20.15
C ALA A 23 -6.86 8.18 -19.91
N SER A 24 -7.42 8.80 -18.85
CA SER A 24 -8.84 8.66 -18.48
C SER A 24 -9.67 9.93 -18.68
N THR A 25 -10.92 9.74 -19.10
CA THR A 25 -11.94 10.80 -19.21
C THR A 25 -12.40 11.26 -17.83
N GLY A 26 -12.85 12.52 -17.70
CA GLY A 26 -13.28 13.11 -16.43
C GLY A 26 -14.35 12.31 -15.67
N SER A 27 -15.21 11.56 -16.37
CA SER A 27 -16.22 10.66 -15.78
C SER A 27 -15.64 9.41 -15.12
N ASP A 28 -14.54 8.87 -15.66
CA ASP A 28 -13.99 7.57 -15.27
C ASP A 28 -12.64 7.67 -14.56
N ARG A 29 -12.03 8.86 -14.53
CA ARG A 29 -10.77 9.15 -13.84
C ARG A 29 -10.78 8.70 -12.38
N SER A 30 -11.86 8.96 -11.65
CA SER A 30 -11.96 8.53 -10.25
C SER A 30 -11.93 7.00 -10.10
N LYS A 31 -12.49 6.25 -11.05
CA LYS A 31 -12.48 4.78 -11.02
C LYS A 31 -11.11 4.24 -11.40
N ALA A 32 -10.49 4.79 -12.45
CA ALA A 32 -9.15 4.41 -12.88
C ALA A 32 -8.11 4.64 -11.76
N ILE A 33 -8.16 5.80 -11.10
CA ILE A 33 -7.27 6.11 -9.96
C ILE A 33 -7.57 5.19 -8.76
N ALA A 34 -8.83 4.85 -8.51
CA ALA A 34 -9.20 3.92 -7.44
C ALA A 34 -8.70 2.50 -7.72
N PHE A 35 -8.73 2.02 -8.97
CA PHE A 35 -8.12 0.74 -9.35
C PHE A 35 -6.61 0.72 -9.11
N VAL A 36 -5.90 1.75 -9.57
CA VAL A 36 -4.44 1.85 -9.40
C VAL A 36 -4.08 1.93 -7.92
N THR A 37 -4.79 2.75 -7.14
CA THR A 37 -4.53 2.91 -5.71
C THR A 37 -4.96 1.70 -4.89
N GLY A 38 -6.05 1.04 -5.29
CA GLY A 38 -6.56 -0.15 -4.62
C GLY A 38 -5.70 -1.38 -4.85
N GLY A 39 -5.26 -1.60 -6.09
CA GLY A 39 -4.29 -2.66 -6.39
C GLY A 39 -2.99 -2.50 -5.61
N MET A 40 -2.50 -1.25 -5.49
CA MET A 40 -1.32 -0.93 -4.69
C MET A 40 -1.53 -1.22 -3.20
N ALA A 41 -2.63 -0.74 -2.61
CA ALA A 41 -2.94 -0.96 -1.20
C ALA A 41 -3.09 -2.45 -0.88
N MET A 42 -3.77 -3.20 -1.76
CA MET A 42 -3.89 -4.65 -1.62
C MET A 42 -2.55 -5.35 -1.73
N GLY A 43 -1.69 -4.94 -2.67
CA GLY A 43 -0.33 -5.49 -2.83
C GLY A 43 0.50 -5.32 -1.56
N THR A 44 0.48 -4.11 -0.97
CA THR A 44 1.23 -3.82 0.26
C THR A 44 0.75 -4.64 1.45
N ILE A 45 -0.57 -4.84 1.59
CA ILE A 45 -1.13 -5.62 2.70
C ILE A 45 -0.95 -7.13 2.47
N THR A 46 -0.99 -7.60 1.21
CA THR A 46 -0.84 -9.02 0.86
C THR A 46 0.62 -9.50 0.91
N GLY A 47 1.60 -8.59 0.80
CA GLY A 47 3.03 -8.93 0.80
C GLY A 47 3.47 -9.85 1.94
N PRO A 48 3.23 -9.49 3.22
CA PRO A 48 3.57 -10.34 4.37
C PRO A 48 2.87 -11.71 4.36
N ALA A 49 1.67 -11.80 3.79
CA ALA A 49 0.93 -13.06 3.68
C ALA A 49 1.56 -14.00 2.64
N LEU A 50 2.03 -13.47 1.51
CA LEU A 50 2.77 -14.25 0.52
C LEU A 50 4.09 -14.77 1.10
N GLN A 51 4.75 -14.00 1.96
CA GLN A 51 5.97 -14.44 2.63
C GLN A 51 5.72 -15.66 3.54
N LEU A 52 4.55 -15.78 4.16
CA LEU A 52 4.19 -16.95 4.98
C LEU A 52 4.07 -18.25 4.18
N ILE A 53 3.70 -18.19 2.89
CA ILE A 53 3.57 -19.38 2.03
C ILE A 53 4.92 -20.09 1.87
N PHE A 54 6.03 -19.35 2.02
CA PHE A 54 7.38 -19.89 1.93
C PHE A 54 7.97 -20.36 3.28
N VAL A 55 7.27 -20.14 4.41
CA VAL A 55 7.67 -20.66 5.73
C VAL A 55 7.80 -22.19 5.81
N PRO A 56 6.90 -23.01 5.21
CA PRO A 56 7.04 -24.47 5.24
C PRO A 56 8.23 -25.04 4.45
N LEU A 57 8.95 -24.24 3.64
CA LEU A 57 10.18 -24.71 2.97
C LEU A 57 11.34 -24.99 3.95
N GLY A 58 11.27 -24.45 5.17
CA GLY A 58 12.29 -24.66 6.20
C GLY A 58 13.64 -23.96 5.94
N PRO A 59 14.55 -23.94 6.93
CA PRO A 59 15.87 -23.31 6.80
C PRO A 59 16.80 -24.11 5.87
N LYS A 60 16.67 -25.43 5.89
CA LYS A 60 17.34 -26.39 5.00
C LYS A 60 16.50 -26.51 3.73
N GLY A 61 16.66 -25.54 2.84
CA GLY A 61 15.92 -25.48 1.58
C GLY A 61 16.22 -26.64 0.63
N PHE A 62 15.68 -26.57 -0.59
CA PHE A 62 16.08 -27.47 -1.68
C PHE A 62 17.43 -27.02 -2.25
N HIS A 63 18.41 -27.92 -2.26
CA HIS A 63 19.63 -27.74 -3.04
C HIS A 63 19.30 -28.03 -4.51
N LEU A 64 19.09 -26.98 -5.32
CA LEU A 64 19.14 -27.13 -6.77
C LEU A 64 20.61 -27.07 -7.22
N TYR A 65 20.98 -27.85 -8.24
CA TYR A 65 22.33 -28.00 -8.80
C TYR A 65 23.21 -26.73 -8.67
N GLY A 66 24.22 -26.75 -7.79
CA GLY A 66 25.21 -25.68 -7.56
C GLY A 66 25.17 -25.03 -6.16
N ASP A 67 25.78 -23.85 -6.03
CA ASP A 67 25.89 -23.03 -4.79
C ASP A 67 24.62 -22.20 -4.47
N LEU A 68 23.52 -22.42 -5.21
CA LEU A 68 22.26 -21.67 -5.07
C LEU A 68 21.32 -22.37 -4.08
N ASN A 69 21.38 -21.94 -2.82
CA ASN A 69 20.49 -22.44 -1.77
C ASN A 69 19.12 -21.73 -1.80
N PHE A 70 18.08 -22.46 -2.20
CA PHE A 70 16.68 -22.01 -2.14
C PHE A 70 16.14 -22.12 -0.71
N SER A 71 16.59 -21.23 0.16
CA SER A 71 16.16 -21.14 1.56
C SER A 71 14.96 -20.19 1.72
N ILE A 72 14.32 -20.22 2.89
CA ILE A 72 13.26 -19.29 3.31
C ILE A 72 13.62 -17.79 3.11
N TYR A 73 14.91 -17.48 3.07
CA TYR A 73 15.43 -16.13 2.82
C TYR A 73 15.50 -15.76 1.34
N THR A 74 15.69 -16.73 0.44
CA THR A 74 15.86 -16.52 -1.00
C THR A 74 14.54 -16.68 -1.76
N ALA A 75 13.65 -17.56 -1.28
CA ALA A 75 12.40 -17.90 -1.96
C ALA A 75 11.45 -16.69 -2.18
N PRO A 76 11.22 -15.80 -1.18
CA PRO A 76 10.38 -14.62 -1.40
C PRO A 76 10.97 -13.64 -2.43
N ALA A 77 12.29 -13.47 -2.43
CA ALA A 77 12.98 -12.62 -3.39
C ALA A 77 12.89 -13.18 -4.82
N ALA A 78 13.08 -14.50 -4.99
CA ALA A 78 12.92 -15.14 -6.29
C ALA A 78 11.48 -15.05 -6.82
N ALA A 79 10.48 -15.23 -5.95
CA ALA A 79 9.07 -15.07 -6.32
C ALA A 79 8.75 -13.63 -6.74
N ALA A 80 9.28 -12.63 -6.04
CA ALA A 80 9.14 -11.23 -6.42
C ALA A 80 9.74 -10.96 -7.81
N CYS A 81 10.95 -11.45 -8.09
CA CYS A 81 11.57 -11.32 -9.42
C CYS A 81 10.70 -11.94 -10.53
N ILE A 82 10.08 -13.09 -10.29
CA ILE A 82 9.21 -13.75 -11.28
C ILE A 82 7.96 -12.88 -11.54
N ILE A 83 7.33 -12.36 -10.48
CA ILE A 83 6.15 -11.49 -10.59
C ILE A 83 6.50 -10.20 -11.35
N ASP A 84 7.68 -9.62 -11.09
CA ASP A 84 8.16 -8.43 -11.79
C ASP A 84 8.43 -8.71 -13.27
N ILE A 85 9.03 -9.85 -13.62
CA ILE A 85 9.22 -10.26 -15.02
C ILE A 85 7.88 -10.43 -15.72
N ILE A 86 6.90 -11.08 -15.08
CA ILE A 86 5.54 -11.22 -15.62
C ILE A 86 4.90 -9.85 -15.82
N GLY A 87 5.05 -8.94 -14.85
CA GLY A 87 4.56 -7.56 -14.95
C GLY A 87 5.19 -6.81 -16.12
N ALA A 88 6.51 -6.93 -16.29
CA ALA A 88 7.24 -6.32 -17.41
C ALA A 88 6.79 -6.89 -18.76
N LEU A 89 6.58 -8.20 -18.86
CA LEU A 89 6.05 -8.84 -20.08
C LEU A 89 4.63 -8.36 -20.37
N LEU A 90 3.77 -8.27 -19.37
CA LEU A 90 2.39 -7.82 -19.54
C LEU A 90 2.35 -6.37 -20.02
N VAL A 91 3.18 -5.49 -19.46
CA VAL A 91 3.34 -4.13 -19.98
C VAL A 91 3.88 -4.18 -21.41
N HIS A 92 4.93 -4.95 -21.70
CA HIS A 92 5.51 -4.98 -23.05
C HIS A 92 4.53 -5.45 -24.13
N PHE A 93 3.69 -6.46 -23.85
CA PHE A 93 2.78 -7.04 -24.83
C PHE A 93 1.39 -6.39 -24.88
N PHE A 94 0.84 -5.95 -23.74
CA PHE A 94 -0.55 -5.48 -23.65
C PHE A 94 -0.66 -3.96 -23.48
N PHE A 95 0.42 -3.25 -23.16
CA PHE A 95 0.35 -1.81 -22.97
C PHE A 95 0.28 -1.10 -24.34
N VAL A 96 -0.90 -0.58 -24.66
CA VAL A 96 -1.08 0.39 -25.73
C VAL A 96 -1.10 1.77 -25.11
N GLU A 97 -0.14 2.60 -25.47
CA GLU A 97 -0.07 3.98 -25.01
C GLU A 97 -1.20 4.80 -25.64
N ASN A 98 -2.12 5.32 -24.82
CA ASN A 98 -3.21 6.16 -25.30
C ASN A 98 -3.40 7.35 -24.36
N MET A 99 -2.86 8.51 -24.73
CA MET A 99 -2.95 9.74 -23.94
C MET A 99 -4.11 10.61 -24.42
N ILE A 100 -5.29 10.44 -23.81
CA ILE A 100 -6.47 11.25 -24.14
C ILE A 100 -6.29 12.72 -23.70
N GLY A 101 -5.57 12.94 -22.58
CA GLY A 101 -5.33 14.26 -21.99
C GLY A 101 -4.33 15.14 -22.74
N VAL A 102 -3.63 14.61 -23.74
CA VAL A 102 -2.74 15.36 -24.63
C VAL A 102 -3.14 15.03 -26.06
N SER A 103 -4.30 15.54 -26.49
CA SER A 103 -4.64 15.52 -27.92
C SER A 103 -3.66 16.42 -28.66
N PHE A 104 -2.49 15.90 -29.00
CA PHE A 104 -1.72 16.39 -30.14
C PHE A 104 -2.52 16.02 -31.39
N THR A 105 -3.49 16.86 -31.75
CA THR A 105 -3.93 16.88 -33.14
C THR A 105 -2.68 17.28 -33.94
N PRO A 106 -2.13 16.43 -34.84
CA PRO A 106 -1.03 16.86 -35.69
C PRO A 106 -1.63 17.77 -36.75
N THR A 107 -1.84 19.03 -36.41
CA THR A 107 -2.19 20.08 -37.36
C THR A 107 -1.26 21.23 -37.10
N ASN A 108 -0.19 21.23 -37.91
CA ASN A 108 0.81 22.27 -38.08
C ASN A 108 1.75 22.53 -36.91
N LYS A 109 3.04 22.34 -37.22
CA LYS A 109 4.18 22.95 -36.55
C LYS A 109 4.00 24.47 -36.61
N GLU A 110 3.49 25.09 -35.56
CA GLU A 110 3.75 26.46 -35.11
C GLU A 110 2.74 26.76 -33.99
N GLU A 111 3.25 27.21 -32.84
CA GLU A 111 2.51 27.54 -31.62
C GLU A 111 1.82 26.36 -30.90
N ALA A 112 2.64 25.51 -30.26
CA ALA A 112 2.21 24.78 -29.09
C ALA A 112 1.99 25.76 -27.93
N THR A 113 0.91 26.55 -27.98
CA THR A 113 0.40 27.25 -26.79
C THR A 113 0.05 26.18 -25.76
N THR A 114 0.96 25.98 -24.82
CA THR A 114 0.71 25.23 -23.59
C THR A 114 -0.63 25.72 -23.03
N PRO A 115 -1.64 24.86 -22.85
CA PRO A 115 -2.92 25.31 -22.32
C PRO A 115 -2.64 26.00 -20.99
N THR A 116 -2.98 27.28 -20.90
CA THR A 116 -2.82 28.09 -19.68
C THR A 116 -3.74 27.49 -18.62
N LEU A 117 -3.18 26.59 -17.81
CA LEU A 117 -3.85 25.98 -16.68
C LEU A 117 -4.32 27.11 -15.74
N PRO A 118 -5.59 27.06 -15.26
CA PRO A 118 -6.07 28.01 -14.27
C PRO A 118 -5.09 28.07 -13.08
N PRO A 119 -4.86 29.25 -12.48
CA PRO A 119 -3.99 29.36 -11.31
C PRO A 119 -4.49 28.41 -10.23
N TYR A 120 -3.65 27.46 -9.84
CA TYR A 120 -4.02 26.48 -8.82
C TYR A 120 -4.08 27.18 -7.45
N ASP A 121 -5.05 26.80 -6.63
CA ASP A 121 -5.16 27.31 -5.28
C ASP A 121 -4.04 26.72 -4.40
N LYS A 122 -3.06 27.58 -4.07
CA LYS A 122 -1.91 27.24 -3.24
C LYS A 122 -2.31 26.74 -1.86
N VAL A 123 -3.39 27.29 -1.28
CA VAL A 123 -3.88 26.90 0.05
C VAL A 123 -4.49 25.52 0.00
N ALA A 124 -5.33 25.24 -1.00
CA ALA A 124 -5.93 23.91 -1.17
C ALA A 124 -4.89 22.82 -1.38
N VAL A 125 -3.84 23.11 -2.16
CA VAL A 125 -2.74 22.16 -2.39
C VAL A 125 -1.91 21.94 -1.13
N ALA A 126 -1.60 22.99 -0.37
CA ALA A 126 -0.90 22.87 0.91
C ALA A 126 -1.69 21.99 1.90
N ILE A 127 -3.00 22.20 2.03
CA ILE A 127 -3.88 21.37 2.89
C ILE A 127 -3.88 19.91 2.42
N CYS A 128 -3.91 19.67 1.11
CA CYS A 128 -3.90 18.32 0.55
C CYS A 128 -2.57 17.60 0.85
N TYR A 129 -1.44 18.28 0.66
CA TYR A 129 -0.12 17.73 1.00
C TYR A 129 0.00 17.46 2.49
N PHE A 130 -0.43 18.39 3.34
CA PHE A 130 -0.40 18.20 4.79
C PHE A 130 -1.26 17.01 5.23
N THR A 131 -2.49 16.90 4.69
CA THR A 131 -3.38 15.76 4.97
C THR A 131 -2.74 14.44 4.54
N ARG A 132 -2.12 14.42 3.36
CA ARG A 132 -1.44 13.23 2.83
C ARG A 132 -0.23 12.84 3.69
N PHE A 133 0.52 13.83 4.16
CA PHE A 133 1.64 13.65 5.08
C PHE A 133 1.16 13.05 6.41
N CYS A 134 0.11 13.59 7.02
CA CYS A 134 -0.47 13.04 8.24
C CYS A 134 -0.93 11.58 8.05
N GLN A 135 -1.62 11.27 6.94
CA GLN A 135 -2.04 9.89 6.65
C GLN A 135 -0.86 8.92 6.57
N LEU A 136 0.19 9.29 5.84
CA LEU A 136 1.41 8.48 5.72
C LEU A 136 2.11 8.31 7.06
N LEU A 137 2.21 9.39 7.84
CA LEU A 137 2.82 9.35 9.17
C LEU A 137 2.11 8.36 10.09
N VAL A 138 0.78 8.36 10.12
CA VAL A 138 0.01 7.44 10.98
C VAL A 138 0.19 5.99 10.54
N ILE A 139 0.11 5.72 9.22
CA ILE A 139 0.30 4.37 8.69
C ILE A 139 1.69 3.85 9.07
N THR A 140 2.74 4.65 8.87
CA THR A 140 4.11 4.26 9.21
C THR A 140 4.31 4.06 10.71
N ASN A 141 3.73 4.91 11.56
CA ASN A 141 3.81 4.72 13.02
C ASN A 141 3.07 3.45 13.46
N PHE A 142 1.90 3.17 12.88
CA PHE A 142 1.15 1.97 13.20
C PHE A 142 1.87 0.70 12.75
N GLU A 143 2.53 0.73 11.60
CA GLU A 143 3.37 -0.38 11.12
C GLU A 143 4.61 -0.58 12.02
N ALA A 144 5.26 0.50 12.43
CA ALA A 144 6.45 0.44 13.29
C ALA A 144 6.13 -0.04 14.72
N ILE A 145 5.01 0.40 15.30
CA ILE A 145 4.63 0.09 16.69
C ILE A 145 3.73 -1.16 16.77
N GLY A 146 3.09 -1.56 15.67
CA GLY A 146 2.11 -2.65 15.67
C GLY A 146 2.66 -3.98 16.15
N THR A 147 3.86 -4.37 15.71
CA THR A 147 4.51 -5.61 16.15
C THR A 147 4.89 -5.60 17.64
N PRO A 148 5.63 -4.61 18.16
CA PRO A 148 5.95 -4.57 19.59
C PRO A 148 4.71 -4.43 20.46
N LEU A 149 3.72 -3.64 20.05
CA LEU A 149 2.46 -3.50 20.79
C LEU A 149 1.70 -4.84 20.86
N ALA A 150 1.62 -5.60 19.77
CA ALA A 150 1.01 -6.93 19.77
C ALA A 150 1.77 -7.92 20.66
N MET A 151 3.11 -7.88 20.68
CA MET A 151 3.93 -8.70 21.57
C MET A 151 3.64 -8.40 23.05
N THR A 152 3.56 -7.12 23.42
CA THR A 152 3.31 -6.70 24.81
C THR A 152 1.87 -6.89 25.26
N MET A 153 0.88 -6.69 24.37
CA MET A 153 -0.54 -6.80 24.71
C MET A 153 -1.01 -8.25 24.87
N PHE A 154 -0.47 -9.17 24.06
CA PHE A 154 -0.89 -10.57 24.03
C PHE A 154 0.16 -11.53 24.60
N ALA A 155 1.28 -11.03 25.13
CA ALA A 155 2.41 -11.83 25.61
C ALA A 155 2.87 -12.88 24.57
N TRP A 156 2.82 -12.51 23.27
CA TRP A 156 3.11 -13.41 22.17
C TRP A 156 4.60 -13.42 21.81
N ASN A 157 5.10 -14.60 21.44
CA ASN A 157 6.45 -14.75 20.90
C ASN A 157 6.57 -14.14 19.49
N ALA A 158 7.76 -13.64 19.13
CA ALA A 158 8.04 -13.05 17.81
C ALA A 158 7.51 -13.86 16.60
N PRO A 159 7.73 -15.19 16.49
CA PRO A 159 7.17 -15.97 15.39
C PRO A 159 5.64 -16.09 15.42
N GLN A 160 4.99 -16.01 16.60
CA GLN A 160 3.53 -16.04 16.70
C GLN A 160 2.93 -14.73 16.18
N VAL A 161 3.50 -13.58 16.56
CA VAL A 161 3.04 -12.26 16.10
C VAL A 161 3.15 -12.13 14.59
N VAL A 162 4.24 -12.61 14.00
CA VAL A 162 4.40 -12.61 12.54
C VAL A 162 3.35 -13.47 11.86
N ARG A 163 3.05 -14.67 12.39
CA ARG A 163 2.02 -15.56 11.82
C ARG A 163 0.62 -14.97 11.92
N TYR A 164 0.23 -14.49 13.11
CA TYR A 164 -1.10 -13.89 13.30
C TYR A 164 -1.26 -12.56 12.56
N GLY A 165 -0.20 -11.73 12.53
CA GLY A 165 -0.19 -10.48 11.78
C GLY A 165 -0.37 -10.69 10.28
N ALA A 166 0.27 -11.70 9.71
CA ALA A 166 0.10 -12.00 8.28
C ALA A 166 -1.27 -12.63 7.95
N ILE A 167 -1.87 -13.42 8.85
CA ILE A 167 -3.28 -13.85 8.71
C ILE A 167 -4.23 -12.64 8.76
N ALA A 168 -4.03 -11.74 9.71
CA ALA A 168 -4.84 -10.52 9.85
C ALA A 168 -4.73 -9.63 8.60
N ASN A 169 -3.52 -9.44 8.08
CA ASN A 169 -3.28 -8.72 6.85
C ASN A 169 -3.93 -9.41 5.64
N PHE A 170 -3.87 -10.74 5.54
CA PHE A 170 -4.56 -11.47 4.47
C PHE A 170 -6.08 -11.25 4.50
N CYS A 171 -6.70 -11.33 5.68
CA CYS A 171 -8.12 -11.01 5.85
C CYS A 171 -8.42 -9.56 5.50
N ALA A 172 -7.57 -8.61 5.90
CA ALA A 172 -7.72 -7.20 5.57
C ALA A 172 -7.61 -6.97 4.05
N SER A 173 -6.74 -7.67 3.34
CA SER A 173 -6.64 -7.63 1.87
C SER A 173 -7.91 -8.12 1.18
N ILE A 174 -8.52 -9.21 1.68
CA ILE A 174 -9.80 -9.72 1.14
C ILE A 174 -10.91 -8.69 1.34
N LEU A 175 -10.99 -8.09 2.53
CA LEU A 175 -11.96 -7.03 2.82
C LEU A 175 -11.71 -5.79 1.94
N ALA A 176 -10.45 -5.38 1.77
CA ALA A 176 -10.08 -4.27 0.90
C ALA A 176 -10.49 -4.55 -0.55
N PHE A 177 -10.22 -5.75 -1.07
CA PHE A 177 -10.67 -6.16 -2.41
C PHE A 177 -12.19 -6.08 -2.55
N GLY A 178 -12.94 -6.56 -1.55
CA GLY A 178 -14.40 -6.46 -1.53
C GLY A 178 -14.89 -5.01 -1.58
N ILE A 179 -14.29 -4.12 -0.79
CA ILE A 179 -14.64 -2.69 -0.76
C ILE A 179 -14.32 -2.04 -2.12
N TYR A 180 -13.16 -2.32 -2.71
CA TYR A 180 -12.81 -1.78 -4.03
C TYR A 180 -13.73 -2.33 -5.13
N ALA A 181 -14.05 -3.63 -5.11
CA ALA A 181 -14.99 -4.24 -6.07
C ALA A 181 -16.38 -3.60 -5.97
N VAL A 182 -16.88 -3.35 -4.75
CA VAL A 182 -18.14 -2.63 -4.52
C VAL A 182 -18.04 -1.19 -5.02
N TYR A 183 -16.94 -0.49 -4.74
CA TYR A 183 -16.72 0.89 -5.19
C TYR A 183 -16.79 1.03 -6.71
N ILE A 184 -16.20 0.07 -7.43
CA ILE A 184 -16.21 0.00 -8.90
C ILE A 184 -17.61 -0.31 -9.40
N LYS A 185 -18.27 -1.35 -8.88
CA LYS A 185 -19.58 -1.80 -9.36
C LYS A 185 -20.67 -0.75 -9.12
N PHE A 186 -20.65 -0.06 -7.99
CA PHE A 186 -21.65 0.96 -7.65
C PHE A 186 -21.33 2.35 -8.21
N ASN A 187 -20.22 2.54 -8.96
CA ASN A 187 -19.78 3.85 -9.45
C ASN A 187 -19.82 4.93 -8.34
N LEU A 188 -19.30 4.60 -7.16
CA LEU A 188 -19.47 5.41 -5.95
C LEU A 188 -18.82 6.80 -6.08
N GLY A 189 -17.83 6.96 -6.96
CA GLY A 189 -17.23 8.25 -7.30
C GLY A 189 -18.20 9.25 -7.96
N ARG A 190 -19.33 8.80 -8.51
CA ARG A 190 -20.41 9.67 -9.03
C ARG A 190 -21.44 10.02 -7.95
N ILE A 191 -21.65 9.12 -6.98
CA ILE A 191 -22.70 9.24 -5.95
C ILE A 191 -22.19 10.01 -4.73
N ILE A 192 -20.93 9.81 -4.35
CA ILE A 192 -20.34 10.40 -3.15
C ILE A 192 -19.27 11.41 -3.55
N SER A 193 -19.49 12.68 -3.21
CA SER A 193 -18.49 13.73 -3.38
C SER A 193 -17.20 13.36 -2.65
N SER A 194 -16.05 13.45 -3.32
CA SER A 194 -14.73 13.07 -2.77
C SER A 194 -14.43 13.69 -1.41
N ARG A 195 -14.93 14.90 -1.15
CA ARG A 195 -14.81 15.60 0.14
C ARG A 195 -15.40 14.82 1.32
N LYS A 196 -16.56 14.18 1.14
CA LYS A 196 -17.22 13.40 2.21
C LYS A 196 -16.43 12.15 2.56
N ILE A 197 -15.82 11.50 1.57
CA ILE A 197 -14.95 10.33 1.78
C ILE A 197 -13.69 10.75 2.57
N THR A 198 -13.09 11.89 2.24
CA THR A 198 -11.94 12.42 2.99
C THR A 198 -12.30 12.75 4.43
N MET A 199 -13.46 13.40 4.67
CA MET A 199 -13.93 13.69 6.03
C MET A 199 -14.21 12.41 6.83
N PHE A 200 -14.81 11.39 6.20
CA PHE A 200 -15.03 10.09 6.83
C PHE A 200 -13.71 9.40 7.20
N SER A 201 -12.71 9.45 6.32
CA SER A 201 -11.37 8.90 6.59
C SER A 201 -10.66 9.61 7.75
N LEU A 202 -10.75 10.95 7.80
CA LEU A 202 -10.23 11.75 8.92
C LEU A 202 -10.92 11.41 10.24
N PHE A 203 -12.24 11.24 10.22
CA PHE A 203 -12.99 10.86 11.41
C PHE A 203 -12.63 9.45 11.90
N GLY A 204 -12.49 8.49 10.98
CA GLY A 204 -12.01 7.14 11.31
C GLY A 204 -10.61 7.12 11.91
N LEU A 205 -9.70 7.96 11.40
CA LEU A 205 -8.36 8.13 11.95
C LEU A 205 -8.41 8.67 13.40
N LEU A 206 -9.29 9.63 13.65
CA LEU A 206 -9.48 10.21 14.98
C LEU A 206 -10.05 9.21 15.98
N ILE A 207 -10.99 8.37 15.55
CA ILE A 207 -11.49 7.24 16.36
C ILE A 207 -10.36 6.27 16.69
N LEU A 208 -9.52 5.91 15.71
CA LEU A 208 -8.40 5.00 15.93
C LEU A 208 -7.47 5.53 17.03
N PHE A 209 -7.10 6.81 16.99
CA PHE A 209 -6.30 7.44 18.05
C PHE A 209 -6.98 7.42 19.41
N LEU A 210 -8.28 7.71 19.47
CA LEU A 210 -9.05 7.64 20.71
C LEU A 210 -9.09 6.22 21.29
N THR A 211 -9.14 5.19 20.44
CA THR A 211 -9.15 3.78 20.89
C THR A 211 -7.77 3.26 21.27
N THR A 212 -6.71 3.71 20.59
CA THR A 212 -5.33 3.32 20.91
C THR A 212 -4.81 4.03 22.15
N TYR A 213 -5.40 5.16 22.53
CA TYR A 213 -5.06 5.83 23.78
C TYR A 213 -5.45 4.96 24.97
N SER A 214 -4.46 4.58 25.79
CA SER A 214 -4.71 3.86 27.03
C SER A 214 -5.39 4.81 28.00
N TRP A 215 -6.72 4.72 28.07
CA TRP A 215 -7.48 5.55 28.97
C TRP A 215 -7.23 5.12 30.42
N PRO A 216 -7.13 6.08 31.35
CA PRO A 216 -6.84 5.81 32.76
C PRO A 216 -7.91 4.99 33.49
N PHE A 217 -9.03 4.65 32.83
CA PHE A 217 -10.11 3.81 33.37
C PHE A 217 -9.98 2.32 33.01
N LEU A 218 -9.03 1.90 32.15
CA LEU A 218 -8.82 0.48 31.86
C LEU A 218 -7.96 -0.17 32.97
N PRO A 219 -8.46 -1.19 33.69
CA PRO A 219 -7.65 -1.95 34.62
C PRO A 219 -6.78 -2.95 33.82
N GLY A 220 -5.52 -2.61 33.58
CA GLY A 220 -4.58 -3.50 32.90
C GLY A 220 -3.15 -3.24 33.35
N HIS A 221 -2.56 -4.18 34.08
CA HIS A 221 -1.13 -4.19 34.36
C HIS A 221 -0.43 -4.79 33.14
N LEU A 222 0.55 -4.07 32.58
CA LEU A 222 1.38 -4.56 31.49
C LEU A 222 2.34 -5.63 32.07
N GLU A 223 2.32 -6.84 31.52
CA GLU A 223 3.31 -7.86 31.88
C GLU A 223 4.69 -7.41 31.35
N VAL A 224 5.60 -7.06 32.28
CA VAL A 224 6.95 -6.59 31.95
C VAL A 224 7.83 -7.81 31.69
N TYR A 225 8.26 -7.99 30.44
CA TYR A 225 9.25 -9.01 30.09
C TYR A 225 10.67 -8.53 30.45
N ASN A 226 11.37 -9.27 31.31
CA ASN A 226 12.81 -9.17 31.50
C ASN A 226 13.53 -10.26 30.68
N GLU A 227 14.79 -10.04 30.31
CA GLU A 227 15.57 -10.87 29.37
C GLU A 227 15.69 -12.36 29.76
N ASN A 228 15.30 -12.77 30.98
CA ASN A 228 15.40 -14.13 31.50
C ASN A 228 14.06 -14.82 31.82
N GLY A 229 12.93 -14.32 31.30
CA GLY A 229 11.62 -14.98 31.42
C GLY A 229 10.60 -14.25 32.33
N LEU A 230 9.35 -14.70 32.20
CA LEU A 230 8.13 -14.11 32.77
C LEU A 230 8.20 -13.89 34.29
N LEU A 231 8.03 -12.64 34.73
CA LEU A 231 7.58 -12.35 36.09
C LEU A 231 6.05 -12.44 36.11
N LYS A 232 5.54 -13.35 36.94
CA LYS A 232 4.12 -13.41 37.33
C LYS A 232 3.68 -12.14 38.03
#